data_AF-A0A7C4XA72-F1
#
_entry.id   AF-A0A7C4XA72-F1
#
_cell.length_a   1.000
_cell.length_b   1.000
_cell.length_c   1.000
_cell.angle_alpha   90.00
_cell.angle_beta   90.00
_cell.angle_gamma   90.00
#
_symmetry.space_group_name_H-M   'P 1'
#
loop_
_entity.id
_entity.type
_entity.pdbx_description
1 polymer ?
#
loop_
_entity_poly.entity_id
_entity_poly.type
_entity_poly.pdbx_seq_one_letter_code
_entity_poly.pdbx_strand_id
1 'polypeptide(L)' 'MAGPINKTGLTALDELCINTIRFLSMEGVQAAKSGHPGMPMGMAPA' A
#
# COMPACT_ATOMS: atom_id res chain seq x y z
N MET A 1 17.28 -10.89 10.40
CA MET A 1 16.70 -12.12 9.82
C MET A 1 15.64 -11.66 8.84
N ALA A 2 15.88 -11.75 7.53
CA ALA A 2 14.83 -11.42 6.57
C ALA A 2 13.68 -12.42 6.77
N GLY A 3 12.46 -11.93 7.00
CA GLY A 3 11.29 -12.78 7.14
C GLY A 3 11.04 -13.61 5.87
N PRO A 4 10.17 -14.63 5.93
CA PRO A 4 9.89 -15.46 4.76
C PRO A 4 9.38 -14.58 3.60
N ILE A 5 9.99 -14.78 2.43
CA ILE A 5 9.60 -14.10 1.20
C ILE A 5 8.35 -14.80 0.67
N ASN A 6 7.29 -14.05 0.39
CA ASN A 6 6.05 -14.62 -0.13
C ASN A 6 6.15 -14.98 -1.64
N LYS A 7 5.08 -15.54 -2.23
CA LYS A 7 5.06 -15.90 -3.67
C LYS A 7 5.29 -14.72 -4.62
N THR A 8 5.12 -13.49 -4.14
CA THR A 8 5.34 -12.25 -4.89
C THR A 8 6.75 -11.66 -4.71
N GLY A 9 7.65 -12.34 -3.99
CA GLY A 9 9.02 -11.87 -3.77
C GLY A 9 9.13 -10.73 -2.74
N LEU A 10 8.05 -10.47 -2.00
CA LEU A 10 7.97 -9.41 -0.99
C LEU A 10 8.20 -10.00 0.40
N THR A 11 8.85 -9.24 1.25
CA THR A 11 8.94 -9.53 2.69
C THR A 11 7.65 -9.06 3.40
N ALA A 12 7.44 -9.53 4.62
CA ALA A 12 6.34 -9.06 5.46
C ALA A 12 6.41 -7.53 5.73
N LEU A 13 7.61 -6.95 5.73
CA LEU A 13 7.78 -5.50 5.87
C LEU A 13 7.30 -4.77 4.62
N ASP A 14 7.59 -5.30 3.43
CA ASP A 14 7.14 -4.71 2.17
C ASP A 14 5.61 -4.75 2.07
N GLU A 15 4.97 -5.85 2.47
CA GLU A 15 3.51 -5.95 2.53
C GLU A 15 2.90 -4.92 3.49
N LEU A 16 3.53 -4.72 4.66
CA LEU A 16 3.11 -3.71 5.63
C LEU A 16 3.21 -2.30 5.04
N CYS A 17 4.32 -1.98 4.37
CA CYS A 17 4.52 -0.69 3.68
C CYS A 17 3.46 -0.47 2.58
N ILE A 18 3.25 -1.47 1.72
CA ILE A 18 2.25 -1.42 0.63
C ILE A 18 0.85 -1.15 1.20
N ASN A 19 0.45 -1.88 2.23
CA ASN A 19 -0.86 -1.71 2.84
C ASN A 19 -0.99 -0.37 3.55
N THR A 20 0.09 0.12 4.18
CA THR A 20 0.13 1.45 4.79
C THR A 20 -0.11 2.55 3.74
N ILE A 21 0.56 2.48 2.59
CA ILE A 21 0.38 3.45 1.49
C ILE A 21 -1.06 3.41 0.97
N ARG A 22 -1.63 2.22 0.79
CA ARG A 22 -3.03 2.05 0.35
C ARG A 22 -4.01 2.71 1.32
N PHE A 23 -3.89 2.41 2.61
CA PHE A 23 -4.79 2.97 3.63
C PHE A 23 -4.64 4.48 3.75
N LEU A 24 -3.42 5.02 3.79
CA LEU A 24 -3.21 6.46 3.84
C LEU A 24 -3.81 7.18 2.62
N SER A 25 -3.71 6.55 1.43
CA SER A 25 -4.28 7.10 0.20
C SER A 25 -5.81 7.08 0.23
N MET A 26 -6.42 5.99 0.71
CA MET A 26 -7.87 5.90 0.88
C MET A 26 -8.38 6.92 1.91
N GLU A 27 -7.78 6.94 3.10
CA GLU A 27 -8.16 7.83 4.20
C GLU A 27 -7.98 9.30 3.82
N GLY A 28 -6.89 9.65 3.14
CA GLY A 28 -6.65 11.01 2.66
C GLY A 28 -7.71 11.49 1.68
N VAL A 29 -8.09 10.66 0.71
CA VAL A 29 -9.18 10.98 -0.24
C VAL A 29 -10.53 11.05 0.47
N GLN A 30 -10.80 10.12 1.39
CA GLN A 30 -12.04 10.10 2.16
C GLN A 30 -12.19 11.35 3.03
N ALA A 31 -11.13 11.78 3.71
CA ALA A 31 -11.09 12.99 4.52
C ALA A 31 -11.23 14.26 3.67
N ALA A 32 -10.61 14.30 2.49
CA ALA A 32 -10.72 15.41 1.54
C ALA A 32 -12.09 15.47 0.82
N LYS A 33 -12.91 14.41 0.91
CA LYS A 33 -14.18 14.23 0.17
C LYS A 33 -14.01 14.44 -1.35
N SER A 34 -12.81 14.22 -1.87
CA SER A 34 -12.43 14.55 -3.24
C SER A 34 -11.12 13.84 -3.62
N GLY A 35 -11.00 13.41 -4.87
CA GLY A 35 -9.82 12.72 -5.42
C GLY A 35 -10.07 11.27 -5.84
N HIS A 36 -9.02 10.61 -6.35
CA HIS A 36 -9.08 9.23 -6.84
C HIS A 36 -7.98 8.40 -6.14
N PRO A 37 -8.33 7.49 -5.20
CA PRO A 37 -7.33 6.73 -4.46
C PRO A 37 -6.72 5.62 -5.33
N GLY A 38 -7.32 5.31 -6.50
CA GLY A 38 -6.98 4.15 -7.32
C GLY A 38 -5.52 4.13 -7.82
N MET A 39 -4.99 5.27 -8.27
CA MET A 39 -3.61 5.34 -8.77
C MET A 39 -2.57 5.10 -7.64
N PRO A 40 -2.63 5.80 -6.49
CA PRO A 40 -1.76 5.51 -5.35
C PRO A 40 -1.84 4.06 -4.85
N MET A 41 -3.04 3.47 -4.82
CA MET A 41 -3.24 2.10 -4.33
C MET A 41 -2.69 1.02 -5.27
N GLY A 42 -2.80 1.26 -6.57
CA GLY A 42 -2.31 0.35 -7.62
C GLY A 42 -0.80 0.42 -7.80
N MET A 43 -0.20 1.61 -7.58
CA MET A 43 1.24 1.82 -7.67
C MET A 43 1.99 1.49 -6.37
N ALA A 44 1.30 1.25 -5.25
CA ALA A 44 1.93 0.93 -3.97
C ALA A 44 2.96 -0.24 -4.01
N PRO A 45 2.80 -1.30 -4.83
CA PRO A 45 3.79 -2.38 -4.95
C PRO A 45 4.96 -2.11 -5.93
N ALA A 46 4.92 -1.02 -6.70
CA ALA A 46 5.81 -0.74 -7.82
C ALA A 46 7.05 0.08 -7.43
#